data_AF-A0A9X1PDA5-F1
#
_entry.id   AF-A0A9X1PDA5-F1
#
_cell.length_a   1.000
_cell.length_b   1.000
_cell.length_c   1.000
_cell.angle_alpha   90.00
_cell.angle_beta   90.00
_cell.angle_gamma   90.00
#
_symmetry.space_group_name_H-M   'P 1'
#
loop_
_entity.id
_entity.type
_entity.pdbx_description
1 polymer ?
#
loop_
_entity_poly.entity_id
_entity_poly.type
_entity_poly.pdbx_seq_one_letter_code
_entity_poly.pdbx_strand_id
1 'polypeptide(L)'
;MPFHQYFNGEILPIDSPIFKTNDLGLLRGFGLFDYFRTYNGVPFRWNDYWQRFENSARLLKLTLPVTQQITEKVLADLHAMSGEQEVAFRFVLTGGYAPDSVHVVQPNFLIRTEPLPQDNPAGRLKGIKVLPYDYVRDLPEVKTTNYVHMVLMADELRRQQAADLLFHKDGEISELTRSNIFIFHGDKLITSDRNILKGITRKVVMELAKPHFEVEIRPVLYKEVILADEVFTTSTTKWVMPVVQIGDLPVGSGEAGKRTLLLQQLFEKLVTDWGK
;
A
#
# COMPACT_ATOMS: atom_id res chain seq x y z
N MET A 1 22.81 -7.73 -9.07
CA MET A 1 21.57 -7.14 -9.61
C MET A 1 21.85 -5.66 -9.88
N PRO A 2 21.35 -5.03 -10.96
CA PRO A 2 21.69 -3.64 -11.30
C PRO A 2 21.05 -2.59 -10.36
N PHE A 3 20.26 -3.02 -9.39
CA PHE A 3 19.60 -2.13 -8.45
C PHE A 3 20.59 -1.52 -7.45
N HIS A 4 20.29 -0.27 -7.10
CA HIS A 4 21.01 0.52 -6.12
C HIS A 4 20.02 1.02 -5.07
N GLN A 5 20.58 1.53 -3.97
CA GLN A 5 19.83 2.16 -2.90
C GLN A 5 20.52 3.45 -2.46
N TYR A 6 19.72 4.44 -2.09
CA TYR A 6 20.20 5.61 -1.38
C TYR A 6 20.08 5.39 0.12
N PHE A 7 21.12 5.71 0.88
CA PHE A 7 21.10 5.70 2.33
C PHE A 7 21.83 6.93 2.88
N ASN A 8 21.09 7.81 3.57
CA ASN A 8 21.63 8.98 4.28
C ASN A 8 22.63 9.86 3.48
N GLY A 9 22.44 10.01 2.17
CA GLY A 9 23.27 10.87 1.32
C GLY A 9 24.10 10.10 0.29
N GLU A 10 24.22 8.78 0.42
CA GLU A 10 25.07 7.96 -0.44
C GLU A 10 24.24 6.99 -1.28
N ILE A 11 24.61 6.80 -2.55
CA ILE A 11 24.06 5.75 -3.41
C ILE A 11 25.01 4.55 -3.40
N LEU A 12 24.48 3.38 -3.08
CA LEU A 12 25.21 2.14 -2.86
C LEU A 12 24.56 0.99 -3.64
N PRO A 13 25.28 -0.09 -3.96
CA PRO A 13 24.66 -1.34 -4.42
C PRO A 13 23.54 -1.83 -3.47
N ILE A 14 22.49 -2.45 -3.99
CA ILE A 14 21.27 -2.83 -3.24
C ILE A 14 21.52 -3.75 -2.03
N ASP A 15 22.58 -4.55 -2.06
CA ASP A 15 22.93 -5.53 -1.01
C ASP A 15 23.98 -5.02 -0.02
N SER A 16 24.37 -3.75 -0.10
CA SER A 16 25.33 -3.15 0.84
C SER A 16 24.76 -3.11 2.28
N PRO A 17 25.56 -3.47 3.30
CA PRO A 17 25.12 -3.39 4.70
C PRO A 17 25.09 -1.93 5.17
N ILE A 18 23.88 -1.41 5.44
CA ILE A 18 23.66 0.02 5.72
C ILE A 18 23.20 0.33 7.15
N PHE A 19 22.53 -0.62 7.83
CA PHE A 19 22.04 -0.41 9.20
C PHE A 19 22.97 -1.02 10.26
N LYS A 20 23.13 -0.30 11.37
CA LYS A 20 23.68 -0.87 12.62
C LYS A 20 22.57 -1.51 13.45
N THR A 21 22.98 -2.39 14.36
CA THR A 21 22.06 -3.19 15.19
C THR A 21 21.27 -2.39 16.22
N ASN A 22 21.67 -1.16 16.53
CA ASN A 22 21.00 -0.27 17.49
C ASN A 22 20.01 0.71 16.84
N ASP A 23 19.57 0.45 15.61
CA ASP A 23 18.52 1.22 14.96
C ASP A 23 17.14 0.94 15.59
N LEU A 24 16.35 1.97 15.88
CA LEU A 24 15.02 1.84 16.48
C LEU A 24 14.00 1.13 15.57
N GLY A 25 14.18 1.18 14.25
CA GLY A 25 13.40 0.38 13.31
C GLY A 25 13.62 -1.11 13.54
N LEU A 26 14.87 -1.52 13.80
CA LEU A 26 15.21 -2.91 14.10
C LEU A 26 14.81 -3.33 15.53
N LEU A 27 15.16 -2.51 16.53
CA LEU A 27 14.98 -2.88 17.94
C LEU A 27 13.54 -2.73 18.44
N ARG A 28 12.75 -1.84 17.83
CA ARG A 28 11.43 -1.42 18.33
C ARG A 28 10.34 -1.34 17.26
N GLY A 29 10.64 -1.64 16.00
CA GLY A 29 9.70 -1.46 14.90
C GLY A 29 9.33 0.01 14.65
N PHE A 30 10.13 0.95 15.16
CA PHE A 30 9.84 2.38 15.08
C PHE A 30 10.34 2.95 13.74
N GLY A 31 9.50 2.84 12.73
CA GLY A 31 9.76 3.37 11.41
C GLY A 31 8.53 3.29 10.50
N LEU A 32 8.59 4.04 9.40
CA LEU A 32 7.57 4.09 8.36
C LEU A 32 8.18 3.80 6.99
N PHE A 33 7.34 3.46 6.03
CA PHE A 33 7.78 3.23 4.65
C PHE A 33 6.75 3.75 3.64
N ASP A 34 7.19 3.92 2.40
CA ASP A 34 6.30 4.06 1.26
C ASP A 34 6.72 3.11 0.12
N TYR A 35 5.79 2.78 -0.77
CA TYR A 35 6.00 1.94 -1.93
C TYR A 35 5.15 2.43 -3.11
N PHE A 36 5.83 2.85 -4.17
CA PHE A 36 5.22 3.30 -5.42
C PHE A 36 6.01 2.80 -6.61
N ARG A 37 5.44 2.94 -7.82
CA ARG A 37 6.04 2.43 -9.06
C ARG A 37 6.01 3.49 -10.14
N THR A 38 6.82 3.28 -11.16
CA THR A 38 6.73 3.99 -12.41
C THR A 38 5.65 3.40 -13.32
N TYR A 39 5.17 4.23 -14.24
CA TYR A 39 4.56 3.83 -15.50
C TYR A 39 5.16 4.68 -16.62
N ASN A 40 5.54 4.04 -17.72
CA ASN A 40 6.34 4.62 -18.80
C ASN A 40 7.59 5.36 -18.26
N GLY A 41 8.25 4.77 -17.25
CA GLY A 41 9.40 5.36 -16.57
C GLY A 41 9.12 6.58 -15.69
N VAL A 42 7.87 7.02 -15.57
CA VAL A 42 7.48 8.19 -14.74
C VAL A 42 6.87 7.73 -13.42
N PRO A 43 7.36 8.18 -12.25
CA PRO A 43 6.74 7.87 -10.96
C PRO A 43 5.25 8.23 -10.91
N PHE A 44 4.40 7.25 -10.65
CA PHE A 44 2.94 7.46 -10.60
C PHE A 44 2.54 8.31 -9.41
N ARG A 45 1.78 9.39 -9.63
CA ARG A 45 1.23 10.27 -8.58
C ARG A 45 2.28 10.68 -7.53
N TRP A 46 3.50 10.99 -7.98
CA TRP A 46 4.66 11.31 -7.13
C TRP A 46 4.33 12.26 -5.95
N ASN A 47 3.67 13.38 -6.24
CA ASN A 47 3.30 14.37 -5.23
C ASN A 47 2.42 13.79 -4.12
N ASP A 48 1.49 12.89 -4.47
CA ASP A 48 0.62 12.26 -3.48
C ASP A 48 1.41 11.32 -2.55
N TYR A 49 2.36 10.56 -3.11
CA TYR A 49 3.22 9.66 -2.32
C TYR A 49 4.16 10.43 -1.41
N TRP A 50 4.81 11.48 -1.92
CA TRP A 50 5.67 12.33 -1.10
C TRP A 50 4.90 12.97 0.04
N GLN A 51 3.73 13.58 -0.24
CA GLN A 51 2.89 14.20 0.79
C GLN A 51 2.45 13.20 1.87
N ARG A 52 2.12 11.96 1.48
CA ARG A 52 1.78 10.90 2.45
C ARG A 52 2.98 10.50 3.32
N PHE A 53 4.16 10.39 2.72
CA PHE A 53 5.39 10.06 3.41
C PHE A 53 5.76 11.14 4.43
N GLU A 54 5.71 12.41 4.03
CA GLU A 54 5.88 13.58 4.92
C GLU A 54 4.87 13.58 6.06
N ASN A 55 3.59 13.35 5.76
CA ASN A 55 2.57 13.30 6.80
C ASN A 55 2.81 12.15 7.79
N SER A 56 3.23 10.98 7.30
CA SER A 56 3.59 9.84 8.14
C SER A 56 4.78 10.18 9.05
N ALA A 57 5.82 10.81 8.50
CA ALA A 57 7.01 11.23 9.25
C ALA A 57 6.63 12.25 10.34
N ARG A 58 5.79 13.23 10.00
CA ARG A 58 5.26 14.23 10.95
C ARG A 58 4.47 13.58 12.09
N LEU A 59 3.60 12.61 11.79
CA LEU A 59 2.82 11.89 12.81
C LEU A 59 3.71 11.07 13.75
N LEU A 60 4.82 10.52 13.25
CA LEU A 60 5.84 9.85 14.08
C LEU A 60 6.88 10.79 14.69
N LYS A 61 6.78 12.11 14.45
CA LYS A 61 7.75 13.12 14.88
C LYS A 61 9.19 12.84 14.39
N LEU A 62 9.31 12.28 13.19
CA LEU A 62 10.59 12.05 12.52
C LEU A 62 10.86 13.17 11.51
N THR A 63 11.99 13.84 11.65
CA THR A 63 12.45 14.85 10.68
C THR A 63 12.96 14.16 9.42
N LEU A 64 12.47 14.56 8.25
CA LEU A 64 13.01 14.08 6.97
C LEU A 64 14.38 14.72 6.70
N PRO A 65 15.41 13.93 6.33
CA PRO A 65 16.75 14.46 6.11
C PRO A 65 16.92 15.15 4.73
N VAL A 66 15.94 15.01 3.83
CA VAL A 66 15.98 15.55 2.46
C VAL A 66 14.65 16.17 2.07
N THR A 67 14.69 17.06 1.09
CA THR A 67 13.48 17.66 0.50
C THR A 67 12.91 16.80 -0.63
N GLN A 68 11.71 17.15 -1.09
CA GLN A 68 11.10 16.53 -2.27
C GLN A 68 12.00 16.62 -3.50
N GLN A 69 12.59 17.79 -3.75
CA GLN A 69 13.42 18.06 -4.94
C GLN A 69 14.73 17.27 -4.93
N ILE A 70 15.33 17.09 -3.75
CA ILE A 70 16.52 16.23 -3.61
C ILE A 70 16.11 14.78 -3.86
N THR A 71 14.98 14.35 -3.31
CA THR A 71 14.47 12.99 -3.48
C THR A 71 14.16 12.68 -4.94
N GLU A 72 13.56 13.60 -5.69
CA GLU A 72 13.32 13.46 -7.14
C GLU A 72 14.59 13.16 -7.93
N LYS A 73 15.69 13.85 -7.62
CA LYS A 73 17.00 13.59 -8.25
C LYS A 73 17.50 12.20 -7.91
N VAL A 74 17.42 11.80 -6.64
CA VAL A 74 17.80 10.45 -6.20
C VAL A 74 16.97 9.39 -6.91
N LEU A 75 15.66 9.58 -7.08
CA LEU A 75 14.81 8.65 -7.83
C LEU A 75 15.25 8.52 -9.29
N ALA A 76 15.54 9.64 -9.95
CA ALA A 76 16.01 9.66 -11.34
C ALA A 76 17.36 8.93 -11.49
N ASP A 77 18.31 9.19 -10.60
CA ASP A 77 19.62 8.53 -10.60
C ASP A 77 19.46 7.02 -10.40
N LEU A 78 18.69 6.60 -9.39
CA LEU A 78 18.47 5.18 -9.10
C LEU A 78 17.70 4.44 -10.22
N HIS A 79 16.79 5.12 -10.91
CA HIS A 79 16.09 4.56 -12.07
C HIS A 79 17.05 4.41 -13.27
N ALA A 80 17.83 5.43 -13.58
CA ALA A 80 18.81 5.37 -14.66
C ALA A 80 19.83 4.23 -14.44
N MET A 81 20.26 4.03 -13.19
CA MET A 81 21.19 2.95 -12.82
C MET A 81 20.58 1.54 -12.90
N SER A 82 19.25 1.39 -12.79
CA SER A 82 18.62 0.06 -12.88
C SER A 82 18.68 -0.51 -14.30
N GLY A 83 18.65 0.36 -15.32
CA GLY A 83 18.54 -0.03 -16.73
C GLY A 83 17.17 -0.60 -17.12
N GLU A 84 16.19 -0.57 -16.20
CA GLU A 84 14.85 -1.11 -16.41
C GLU A 84 13.89 -0.04 -16.92
N GLN A 85 12.97 -0.44 -17.80
CA GLN A 85 11.90 0.47 -18.24
C GLN A 85 10.99 0.87 -17.07
N GLU A 86 10.66 -0.09 -16.21
CA GLU A 86 9.76 0.11 -15.07
C GLU A 86 10.39 -0.38 -13.77
N VAL A 87 10.26 0.42 -12.72
CA VAL A 87 10.76 0.11 -11.39
C VAL A 87 9.73 0.41 -10.31
N ALA A 88 9.93 -0.16 -9.13
CA ALA A 88 9.33 0.31 -7.91
C ALA A 88 10.36 1.03 -7.03
N PHE A 89 9.88 1.97 -6.24
CA PHE A 89 10.66 2.61 -5.18
C PHE A 89 10.06 2.27 -3.83
N ARG A 90 10.92 1.87 -2.90
CA ARG A 90 10.58 1.69 -1.48
C ARG A 90 11.34 2.69 -0.64
N PHE A 91 10.60 3.55 0.05
CA PHE A 91 11.13 4.48 1.03
C PHE A 91 11.05 3.85 2.40
N VAL A 92 12.08 3.97 3.24
CA VAL A 92 12.05 3.56 4.65
C VAL A 92 12.70 4.65 5.49
N LEU A 93 11.97 5.17 6.48
CA LEU A 93 12.48 6.11 7.47
C LEU A 93 12.33 5.49 8.85
N THR A 94 13.45 5.27 9.55
CA THR A 94 13.46 4.73 10.92
C THR A 94 13.73 5.83 11.93
N GLY A 95 13.50 5.54 13.23
CA GLY A 95 13.95 6.41 14.33
C GLY A 95 15.48 6.56 14.44
N GLY A 96 16.24 5.84 13.61
CA GLY A 96 17.69 5.88 13.59
C GLY A 96 18.33 5.23 14.80
N TYR A 97 19.61 5.52 15.01
CA TYR A 97 20.40 4.95 16.09
C TYR A 97 20.09 5.61 17.43
N ALA A 98 19.67 4.81 18.42
CA ALA A 98 19.34 5.29 19.77
C ALA A 98 20.21 4.58 20.81
N PRO A 99 21.17 5.27 21.44
CA PRO A 99 22.03 4.67 22.48
C PRO A 99 21.26 4.07 23.65
N ASP A 100 20.11 4.64 24.00
CA ASP A 100 19.22 4.17 25.07
C ASP A 100 18.04 3.32 24.57
N SER A 101 17.99 3.03 23.26
CA SER A 101 16.91 2.31 22.60
C SER A 101 15.52 2.94 22.74
N VAL A 102 15.43 4.25 23.01
CA VAL A 102 14.16 4.98 23.17
C VAL A 102 14.17 6.31 22.42
N HIS A 103 15.17 7.17 22.64
CA HIS A 103 15.13 8.53 22.13
C HIS A 103 15.68 8.65 20.70
N VAL A 104 14.89 9.26 19.82
CA VAL A 104 15.31 9.59 18.46
C VAL A 104 16.36 10.70 18.50
N VAL A 105 17.53 10.42 17.91
CA VAL A 105 18.60 11.41 17.72
C VAL A 105 18.58 11.94 16.29
N GLN A 106 18.72 11.04 15.32
CA GLN A 106 18.72 11.35 13.90
C GLN A 106 18.11 10.18 13.13
N PRO A 107 17.00 10.38 12.38
CA PRO A 107 16.40 9.34 11.56
C PRO A 107 17.33 8.81 10.48
N ASN A 108 17.24 7.51 10.16
CA ASN A 108 17.89 6.93 8.99
C ASN A 108 16.89 6.86 7.84
N PHE A 109 17.27 7.37 6.66
CA PHE A 109 16.44 7.36 5.46
C PHE A 109 17.06 6.51 4.35
N LEU A 110 16.28 5.55 3.89
CA LEU A 110 16.60 4.60 2.83
C LEU A 110 15.61 4.76 1.67
N ILE A 111 16.13 4.78 0.45
CA ILE A 111 15.35 4.61 -0.77
C ILE A 111 15.93 3.43 -1.54
N ARG A 112 15.10 2.42 -1.82
CA ARG A 112 15.48 1.26 -2.63
C ARG A 112 14.76 1.30 -3.95
N THR A 113 15.47 0.98 -5.03
CA THR A 113 14.85 0.65 -6.31
C THR A 113 14.69 -0.87 -6.40
N GLU A 114 13.48 -1.32 -6.75
CA GLU A 114 13.09 -2.72 -6.75
C GLU A 114 12.53 -3.11 -8.13
N PRO A 115 12.77 -4.35 -8.59
CA PRO A 115 12.08 -4.87 -9.76
C PRO A 115 10.59 -5.00 -9.46
N LEU A 116 9.76 -4.82 -10.48
CA LEU A 116 8.33 -5.04 -10.36
C LEU A 116 8.00 -6.54 -10.45
N PRO A 117 7.00 -7.03 -9.69
CA PRO A 117 6.52 -8.38 -9.88
C PRO A 117 5.93 -8.54 -11.27
N GLN A 118 6.06 -9.75 -11.84
CA GLN A 118 5.43 -10.08 -13.12
C GLN A 118 3.93 -9.85 -13.03
N ASP A 119 3.39 -9.22 -14.07
CA ASP A 119 1.96 -8.92 -14.11
C ASP A 119 1.12 -10.20 -14.30
N ASN A 120 -0.05 -10.25 -13.66
CA ASN A 120 -1.01 -11.36 -13.80
C ASN A 120 -2.44 -10.84 -14.04
N PRO A 121 -2.76 -10.39 -15.27
CA PRO A 121 -4.09 -9.88 -15.61
C PRO A 121 -5.20 -10.91 -15.40
N ALA A 122 -4.97 -12.17 -15.77
CA ALA A 122 -5.97 -13.24 -15.62
C ALA A 122 -6.30 -13.49 -14.14
N GLY A 123 -5.28 -13.49 -13.26
CA GLY A 123 -5.47 -13.59 -11.82
C GLY A 123 -6.24 -12.41 -11.22
N ARG A 124 -6.02 -11.19 -11.75
CA ARG A 124 -6.79 -9.99 -11.35
C ARG A 124 -8.28 -10.11 -11.65
N LEU A 125 -8.66 -10.74 -12.75
CA LEU A 125 -10.07 -10.90 -13.14
C LEU A 125 -10.78 -11.99 -12.32
N LYS A 126 -10.05 -13.03 -11.89
CA LYS A 126 -10.62 -14.12 -11.08
C LYS A 126 -11.00 -13.68 -9.65
N GLY A 127 -10.31 -12.66 -9.12
CA GLY A 127 -10.48 -12.20 -7.76
C GLY A 127 -9.82 -13.08 -6.71
N ILE A 128 -9.88 -12.64 -5.45
CA ILE A 128 -9.20 -13.27 -4.32
C ILE A 128 -10.16 -13.66 -3.19
N LYS A 129 -9.75 -14.66 -2.40
CA LYS A 129 -10.28 -14.95 -1.07
C LYS A 129 -9.51 -14.14 -0.02
N VAL A 130 -10.21 -13.59 0.96
CA VAL A 130 -9.61 -12.96 2.16
C VAL A 130 -10.15 -13.61 3.43
N LEU A 131 -9.39 -13.55 4.52
CA LEU A 131 -9.85 -14.04 5.83
C LEU A 131 -10.22 -12.86 6.74
N PRO A 132 -11.37 -12.88 7.42
CA PRO A 132 -11.66 -11.91 8.46
C PRO A 132 -10.68 -12.06 9.62
N TYR A 133 -10.28 -10.93 10.20
CA TYR A 133 -9.32 -10.89 11.30
C TYR A 133 -9.67 -9.74 12.26
N ASP A 134 -9.98 -10.10 13.51
CA ASP A 134 -10.39 -9.16 14.58
C ASP A 134 -9.19 -8.32 15.05
N TYR A 135 -8.98 -7.20 14.36
CA TYR A 135 -7.84 -6.31 14.54
C TYR A 135 -8.08 -4.95 13.88
N VAL A 136 -7.43 -3.94 14.42
CA VAL A 136 -7.21 -2.63 13.78
C VAL A 136 -5.77 -2.23 14.07
N ARG A 137 -5.08 -1.66 13.07
CA ARG A 137 -3.67 -1.28 13.24
C ARG A 137 -3.54 -0.11 14.21
N ASP A 138 -2.45 -0.13 14.98
CA ASP A 138 -1.93 1.08 15.60
C ASP A 138 -1.55 2.11 14.53
N LEU A 139 -1.87 3.37 14.80
CA LEU A 139 -1.59 4.51 13.90
C LEU A 139 -1.97 4.20 12.44
N PRO A 140 -3.25 3.92 12.16
CA PRO A 140 -3.68 3.42 10.85
C PRO A 140 -3.39 4.43 9.72
N GLU A 141 -3.34 5.72 10.02
CA GLU A 141 -3.01 6.77 9.07
C GLU A 141 -1.51 6.85 8.72
N VAL A 142 -0.66 6.14 9.46
CA VAL A 142 0.79 6.02 9.22
C VAL A 142 1.06 4.70 8.52
N LYS A 143 1.84 4.74 7.44
CA LYS A 143 2.32 3.53 6.76
C LYS A 143 3.55 2.98 7.50
N THR A 144 3.33 2.45 8.70
CA THR A 144 4.39 1.94 9.58
C THR A 144 5.06 0.69 8.99
N THR A 145 6.23 0.34 9.48
CA THR A 145 6.91 -0.93 9.16
C THR A 145 6.37 -2.12 9.95
N ASN A 146 5.44 -1.90 10.89
CA ASN A 146 4.89 -2.95 11.75
C ASN A 146 3.81 -3.78 11.03
N TYR A 147 4.25 -4.90 10.46
CA TYR A 147 3.42 -5.86 9.72
C TYR A 147 3.28 -7.22 10.42
N VAL A 148 3.48 -7.26 11.75
CA VAL A 148 3.57 -8.52 12.52
C VAL A 148 2.39 -9.46 12.32
N HIS A 149 1.16 -8.93 12.25
CA HIS A 149 -0.05 -9.75 12.08
C HIS A 149 -0.12 -10.44 10.72
N MET A 150 0.38 -9.79 9.66
CA MET A 150 0.46 -10.41 8.33
C MET A 150 1.45 -11.57 8.33
N VAL A 151 2.60 -11.40 9.00
CA VAL A 151 3.63 -12.44 9.10
C VAL A 151 3.14 -13.62 9.95
N LEU A 152 2.51 -13.32 11.10
CA LEU A 152 1.94 -14.32 12.00
C LEU A 152 0.90 -15.21 11.30
N MET A 153 0.10 -14.62 10.41
CA MET A 153 -0.98 -15.31 9.69
C MET A 153 -0.55 -15.88 8.34
N ALA A 154 0.74 -15.82 7.97
CA ALA A 154 1.20 -16.20 6.64
C ALA A 154 0.93 -17.68 6.30
N ASP A 155 1.20 -18.59 7.25
CA ASP A 155 0.94 -20.03 7.05
C ASP A 155 -0.56 -20.34 7.03
N GLU A 156 -1.36 -19.61 7.81
CA GLU A 156 -2.81 -19.75 7.84
C GLU A 156 -3.45 -19.28 6.53
N LEU A 157 -3.03 -18.14 6.00
CA LEU A 157 -3.42 -17.64 4.68
C LEU A 157 -3.11 -18.68 3.59
N ARG A 158 -1.90 -19.26 3.62
CA ARG A 158 -1.50 -20.32 2.68
C ARG A 158 -2.40 -21.55 2.81
N ARG A 159 -2.62 -22.03 4.03
CA ARG A 159 -3.46 -23.21 4.33
C ARG A 159 -4.91 -23.03 3.84
N GLN A 160 -5.46 -21.83 4.01
CA GLN A 160 -6.82 -21.49 3.60
C GLN A 160 -6.94 -20.99 2.16
N GLN A 161 -5.84 -20.91 1.42
CA GLN A 161 -5.78 -20.35 0.06
C GLN A 161 -6.33 -18.91 -0.02
N ALA A 162 -6.12 -18.13 1.05
CA ALA A 162 -6.50 -16.73 1.11
C ALA A 162 -5.29 -15.84 0.80
N ALA A 163 -5.55 -14.74 0.08
CA ALA A 163 -4.50 -13.83 -0.36
C ALA A 163 -4.19 -12.72 0.65
N ASP A 164 -5.09 -12.45 1.59
CA ASP A 164 -4.98 -11.35 2.53
C ASP A 164 -5.91 -11.50 3.75
N LEU A 165 -5.71 -10.64 4.75
CA LEU A 165 -6.61 -10.50 5.90
C LEU A 165 -7.50 -9.26 5.70
N LEU A 166 -8.79 -9.39 6.00
CA LEU A 166 -9.73 -8.29 6.14
C LEU A 166 -9.82 -7.91 7.62
N PHE A 167 -9.24 -6.76 7.97
CA PHE A 167 -9.24 -6.27 9.33
C PHE A 167 -10.59 -5.66 9.70
N HIS A 168 -11.12 -6.09 10.84
CA HIS A 168 -12.32 -5.52 11.44
C HIS A 168 -12.18 -5.44 12.95
N LYS A 169 -12.82 -4.46 13.59
CA LYS A 169 -12.87 -4.35 15.04
C LYS A 169 -14.22 -3.77 15.45
N ASP A 170 -14.81 -4.33 16.51
CA ASP A 170 -16.08 -3.85 17.09
C ASP A 170 -17.23 -3.70 16.06
N GLY A 171 -17.26 -4.60 15.07
CA GLY A 171 -18.27 -4.62 14.01
C GLY A 171 -18.03 -3.66 12.83
N GLU A 172 -16.95 -2.87 12.84
CA GLU A 172 -16.53 -2.02 11.72
C GLU A 172 -15.34 -2.62 10.98
N ILE A 173 -15.31 -2.49 9.65
CA ILE A 173 -14.11 -2.81 8.87
C ILE A 173 -13.14 -1.61 8.86
N SER A 174 -11.86 -1.93 8.80
CA SER A 174 -10.82 -0.97 8.47
C SER A 174 -10.38 -1.17 7.03
N GLU A 175 -9.39 -2.04 6.81
CA GLU A 175 -8.72 -2.28 5.55
C GLU A 175 -8.19 -3.72 5.47
N LEU A 176 -7.38 -4.02 4.47
CA LEU A 176 -6.61 -5.27 4.41
C LEU A 176 -5.16 -5.01 4.86
N THR A 177 -4.33 -6.05 4.96
CA THR A 177 -2.94 -5.89 5.45
C THR A 177 -2.16 -4.82 4.69
N ARG A 178 -2.28 -4.80 3.35
CA ARG A 178 -1.52 -3.92 2.45
C ARG A 178 -2.38 -3.10 1.48
N SER A 179 -3.69 -3.05 1.68
CA SER A 179 -4.60 -2.47 0.69
C SER A 179 -5.90 -1.95 1.32
N ASN A 180 -6.54 -0.97 0.69
CA ASN A 180 -7.84 -0.48 1.16
C ASN A 180 -8.98 -1.35 0.63
N ILE A 181 -10.15 -1.29 1.24
CA ILE A 181 -11.36 -2.02 0.82
C ILE A 181 -12.46 -1.06 0.36
N PHE A 182 -13.24 -1.52 -0.61
CA PHE A 182 -14.44 -0.90 -1.12
C PHE A 182 -15.54 -1.94 -1.22
N ILE A 183 -16.78 -1.50 -1.02
CA ILE A 183 -17.98 -2.32 -1.26
C ILE A 183 -18.93 -1.60 -2.22
N PHE A 184 -19.65 -2.37 -3.00
CA PHE A 184 -20.86 -1.92 -3.68
C PHE A 184 -22.09 -2.45 -2.95
N HIS A 185 -23.04 -1.56 -2.67
CA HIS A 185 -24.35 -1.92 -2.14
C HIS A 185 -25.42 -1.13 -2.90
N GLY A 186 -26.18 -1.81 -3.77
CA GLY A 186 -26.92 -1.12 -4.82
C GLY A 186 -25.94 -0.32 -5.69
N ASP A 187 -26.30 0.90 -6.10
CA ASP A 187 -25.48 1.72 -7.00
C ASP A 187 -24.42 2.58 -6.29
N LYS A 188 -24.19 2.34 -4.99
CA LYS A 188 -23.29 3.13 -4.15
C LYS A 188 -21.95 2.43 -3.97
N LEU A 189 -20.87 3.16 -4.24
CA LEU A 189 -19.50 2.75 -3.92
C LEU A 189 -19.13 3.31 -2.54
N ILE A 190 -18.86 2.43 -1.58
CA ILE A 190 -18.64 2.82 -0.18
C ILE A 190 -17.24 2.37 0.26
N THR A 191 -16.51 3.23 0.97
CA THR A 191 -15.23 2.89 1.62
C THR A 191 -15.08 3.60 2.96
N SER A 192 -14.33 2.98 3.89
CA SER A 192 -14.13 3.52 5.23
C SER A 192 -13.46 4.90 5.20
N ASP A 193 -13.85 5.77 6.13
CA ASP A 193 -13.29 7.12 6.34
C ASP A 193 -12.25 7.17 7.47
N ARG A 194 -12.18 6.12 8.29
CA ARG A 194 -11.37 6.06 9.52
C ARG A 194 -10.71 4.69 9.70
N ASN A 195 -9.73 4.65 10.60
CA ASN A 195 -9.01 3.42 10.95
C ASN A 195 -8.27 2.76 9.77
N ILE A 196 -7.93 3.53 8.74
CA ILE A 196 -7.25 3.05 7.54
C ILE A 196 -6.04 3.90 7.20
N LEU A 197 -5.20 3.40 6.29
CA LEU A 197 -4.28 4.25 5.55
C LEU A 197 -5.03 4.94 4.41
N LYS A 198 -4.84 6.25 4.23
CA LYS A 198 -5.30 6.97 3.02
C LYS A 198 -4.46 6.59 1.79
N GLY A 199 -4.77 5.43 1.19
CA GLY A 199 -4.05 4.91 0.03
C GLY A 199 -4.14 5.80 -1.21
N ILE A 200 -3.04 5.89 -1.97
CA ILE A 200 -3.01 6.69 -3.21
C ILE A 200 -3.87 6.02 -4.28
N THR A 201 -3.81 4.68 -4.41
CA THR A 201 -4.72 3.93 -5.29
C THR A 201 -6.19 4.10 -4.89
N ARG A 202 -6.49 4.12 -3.59
CA ARG A 202 -7.85 4.43 -3.07
C ARG A 202 -8.30 5.82 -3.52
N LYS A 203 -7.45 6.84 -3.39
CA LYS A 203 -7.72 8.21 -3.86
C LYS A 203 -8.04 8.22 -5.35
N VAL A 204 -7.18 7.62 -6.18
CA VAL A 204 -7.36 7.55 -7.64
C VAL A 204 -8.64 6.81 -8.03
N VAL A 205 -8.96 5.68 -7.38
CA VAL A 205 -10.18 4.93 -7.68
C VAL A 205 -11.43 5.73 -7.34
N MET A 206 -11.44 6.49 -6.24
CA MET A 206 -12.55 7.40 -5.94
C MET A 206 -12.66 8.53 -6.97
N GLU A 207 -11.53 9.08 -7.46
CA GLU A 207 -11.53 10.07 -8.55
C GLU A 207 -12.16 9.50 -9.83
N LEU A 208 -11.79 8.27 -10.21
CA LEU A 208 -12.32 7.57 -11.38
C LEU A 208 -13.80 7.15 -11.21
N ALA A 209 -14.25 6.85 -9.99
CA ALA A 209 -15.60 6.37 -9.74
C ALA A 209 -16.67 7.48 -9.78
N LYS A 210 -16.31 8.72 -9.41
CA LYS A 210 -17.25 9.85 -9.28
C LYS A 210 -18.17 10.09 -10.48
N PRO A 211 -17.71 9.98 -11.76
CA PRO A 211 -18.60 10.16 -12.91
C PRO A 211 -19.59 9.01 -13.15
N HIS A 212 -19.41 7.88 -12.48
CA HIS A 212 -20.15 6.64 -12.74
C HIS A 212 -21.02 6.19 -11.58
N PHE A 213 -20.66 6.52 -10.35
CA PHE A 213 -21.29 6.01 -9.13
C PHE A 213 -21.40 7.10 -8.05
N GLU A 214 -22.39 6.95 -7.16
CA GLU A 214 -22.42 7.68 -5.90
C GLU A 214 -21.32 7.13 -4.98
N VAL A 215 -20.36 7.98 -4.61
CA VAL A 215 -19.23 7.58 -3.76
C VAL A 215 -19.46 8.07 -2.33
N GLU A 216 -19.63 7.13 -1.40
CA GLU A 216 -19.75 7.40 0.04
C GLU A 216 -18.43 7.11 0.77
N ILE A 217 -18.00 8.07 1.57
CA ILE A 217 -16.85 7.94 2.46
C ILE A 217 -17.39 8.03 3.89
N ARG A 218 -17.54 6.88 4.53
CA ARG A 218 -18.14 6.74 5.86
C ARG A 218 -17.68 5.45 6.52
N PRO A 219 -17.91 5.26 7.83
CA PRO A 219 -17.68 3.98 8.47
C PRO A 219 -18.46 2.87 7.75
N VAL A 220 -17.83 1.71 7.59
CA VAL A 220 -18.44 0.54 6.93
C VAL A 220 -18.50 -0.60 7.93
N LEU A 221 -19.68 -1.15 8.12
CA LEU A 221 -19.88 -2.25 9.06
C LEU A 221 -19.47 -3.57 8.42
N TYR A 222 -18.90 -4.47 9.21
CA TYR A 222 -18.51 -5.81 8.75
C TYR A 222 -19.70 -6.56 8.12
N LYS A 223 -20.91 -6.41 8.71
CA LYS A 223 -22.14 -6.97 8.14
C LYS A 223 -22.49 -6.42 6.75
N GLU A 224 -22.19 -5.14 6.47
CA GLU A 224 -22.43 -4.55 5.15
C GLU A 224 -21.49 -5.17 4.11
N VAL A 225 -20.26 -5.49 4.49
CA VAL A 225 -19.29 -6.14 3.61
C VAL A 225 -19.73 -7.56 3.26
N ILE A 226 -20.24 -8.31 4.23
CA ILE A 226 -20.77 -9.67 4.01
C ILE A 226 -22.02 -9.66 3.11
N LEU A 227 -22.83 -8.59 3.17
CA LEU A 227 -24.04 -8.41 2.39
C LEU A 227 -23.84 -7.55 1.12
N ALA A 228 -22.59 -7.25 0.75
CA ALA A 228 -22.29 -6.42 -0.40
C ALA A 228 -22.52 -7.18 -1.71
N ASP A 229 -22.94 -6.45 -2.74
CA ASP A 229 -23.10 -7.00 -4.09
C ASP A 229 -21.74 -7.32 -4.72
N GLU A 230 -20.76 -6.44 -4.47
CA GLU A 230 -19.37 -6.59 -4.93
C GLU A 230 -18.43 -6.03 -3.86
N VAL A 231 -17.25 -6.64 -3.72
CA VAL A 231 -16.18 -6.15 -2.84
C VAL A 231 -14.89 -6.15 -3.64
N PHE A 232 -14.06 -5.12 -3.44
CA PHE A 232 -12.73 -5.10 -4.04
C PHE A 232 -11.73 -4.38 -3.15
N THR A 233 -10.45 -4.65 -3.40
CA THR A 233 -9.33 -4.03 -2.69
C THR A 233 -8.43 -3.24 -3.62
N THR A 234 -7.77 -2.20 -3.09
CA THR A 234 -6.89 -1.34 -3.87
C THR A 234 -5.50 -1.15 -3.27
N SER A 235 -4.47 -1.24 -4.11
CA SER A 235 -3.07 -0.93 -3.76
C SER A 235 -2.22 -0.65 -5.00
N THR A 236 -1.03 -0.10 -4.80
CA THR A 236 -0.04 0.18 -5.85
C THR A 236 0.18 -0.98 -6.81
N THR A 237 0.23 -2.22 -6.30
CA THR A 237 0.52 -3.41 -7.12
C THR A 237 -0.71 -4.16 -7.56
N LYS A 238 -1.81 -4.12 -6.77
CA LYS A 238 -3.05 -4.86 -7.10
C LYS A 238 -4.03 -4.06 -7.97
N TRP A 239 -3.85 -2.74 -8.08
CA TRP A 239 -4.77 -1.81 -8.73
C TRP A 239 -6.16 -1.88 -8.11
N VAL A 240 -7.17 -2.29 -8.87
CA VAL A 240 -8.49 -2.71 -8.42
C VAL A 240 -8.53 -4.23 -8.49
N MET A 241 -8.63 -4.91 -7.35
CA MET A 241 -8.62 -6.37 -7.24
C MET A 241 -9.93 -6.85 -6.61
N PRO A 242 -10.78 -7.59 -7.34
CA PRO A 242 -12.01 -8.17 -6.80
C PRO A 242 -11.74 -9.08 -5.59
N VAL A 243 -12.57 -8.97 -4.56
CA VAL A 243 -12.64 -9.88 -3.43
C VAL A 243 -13.93 -10.67 -3.60
N VAL A 244 -13.81 -11.93 -3.95
CA VAL A 244 -14.96 -12.79 -4.33
C VAL A 244 -15.38 -13.72 -3.20
N GLN A 245 -14.57 -13.81 -2.15
CA GLN A 245 -14.85 -14.67 -1.00
C GLN A 245 -14.24 -14.08 0.28
N ILE A 246 -15.00 -14.08 1.38
CA ILE A 246 -14.57 -13.67 2.72
C ILE A 246 -14.77 -14.86 3.66
N GLY A 247 -13.66 -15.43 4.15
CA GLY A 247 -13.70 -16.70 4.87
C GLY A 247 -14.29 -17.80 3.98
N ASP A 248 -15.40 -18.39 4.41
CA ASP A 248 -16.11 -19.43 3.67
C ASP A 248 -17.33 -18.90 2.90
N LEU A 249 -17.59 -17.60 2.97
CA LEU A 249 -18.76 -16.98 2.34
C LEU A 249 -18.39 -16.34 0.99
N PRO A 250 -19.12 -16.64 -0.10
CA PRO A 250 -18.97 -15.91 -1.34
C PRO A 250 -19.47 -14.47 -1.17
N VAL A 251 -18.85 -13.54 -1.89
CA VAL A 251 -19.36 -12.17 -2.06
C VAL A 251 -20.26 -12.15 -3.30
N GLY A 252 -21.52 -11.73 -3.15
CA GLY A 252 -22.47 -11.73 -4.26
C GLY A 252 -22.58 -13.10 -4.93
N SER A 253 -22.23 -13.17 -6.23
CA SER A 253 -22.21 -14.42 -7.00
C SER A 253 -20.95 -15.28 -6.80
N GLY A 254 -19.96 -14.81 -6.04
CA GLY A 254 -18.63 -15.44 -5.94
C GLY A 254 -17.72 -15.17 -7.15
N GLU A 255 -18.08 -14.19 -7.99
CA GLU A 255 -17.33 -13.79 -9.17
C GLU A 255 -17.05 -12.28 -9.15
N ALA A 256 -16.09 -11.82 -9.96
CA ALA A 256 -15.80 -10.40 -10.09
C ALA A 256 -16.99 -9.65 -10.72
N GLY A 257 -17.55 -8.70 -9.98
CA GLY A 257 -18.71 -7.95 -10.42
C GLY A 257 -18.40 -6.88 -11.47
N LYS A 258 -19.43 -6.50 -12.23
CA LYS A 258 -19.29 -5.62 -13.41
C LYS A 258 -18.80 -4.22 -13.05
N ARG A 259 -19.17 -3.68 -11.88
CA ARG A 259 -18.79 -2.34 -11.45
C ARG A 259 -17.32 -2.30 -11.02
N THR A 260 -16.88 -3.33 -10.33
CA THR A 260 -15.46 -3.56 -10.00
C THR A 260 -14.62 -3.68 -11.26
N LEU A 261 -15.07 -4.46 -12.26
CA LEU A 261 -14.37 -4.62 -13.54
C LEU A 261 -14.30 -3.31 -14.33
N LEU A 262 -15.36 -2.49 -14.31
CA LEU A 262 -15.32 -1.15 -14.91
C LEU A 262 -14.23 -0.27 -14.27
N LEU A 263 -14.17 -0.21 -12.94
CA LEU A 263 -13.15 0.57 -12.23
C LEU A 263 -11.73 0.05 -12.50
N GLN A 264 -11.57 -1.26 -12.65
CA GLN A 264 -10.30 -1.87 -13.04
C GLN A 264 -9.87 -1.42 -14.44
N GLN A 265 -10.77 -1.45 -15.43
CA GLN A 265 -10.50 -0.98 -16.80
C GLN A 265 -10.15 0.50 -16.83
N LEU A 266 -10.88 1.34 -16.09
CA LEU A 266 -10.59 2.77 -15.99
C LEU A 266 -9.21 3.04 -15.38
N PHE A 267 -8.84 2.29 -14.34
CA PHE A 267 -7.52 2.38 -13.73
C PHE A 267 -6.41 1.93 -14.68
N GLU A 268 -6.61 0.81 -15.37
CA GLU A 268 -5.66 0.27 -16.35
C GLU A 268 -5.41 1.25 -17.51
N LYS A 269 -6.47 1.88 -18.02
CA LYS A 269 -6.36 2.94 -19.03
C LYS A 269 -5.53 4.12 -18.51
N LEU A 270 -5.86 4.62 -17.31
CA LEU A 270 -5.13 5.74 -16.70
C LEU A 270 -3.63 5.47 -16.60
N VAL A 271 -3.24 4.28 -16.14
CA VAL A 271 -1.82 3.96 -15.94
C VAL A 271 -1.09 3.64 -17.25
N THR A 272 -1.80 3.13 -18.26
CA THR A 272 -1.25 2.92 -19.61
C THR A 272 -0.85 4.24 -20.27
N ASP A 273 -1.61 5.30 -20.00
CA ASP A 273 -1.41 6.65 -20.55
C ASP A 273 -0.54 7.53 -19.64
N TRP A 274 -0.17 7.06 -18.44
CA TRP A 274 0.61 7.86 -17.49
C TRP A 274 2.04 8.08 -17.98
N GLY A 275 2.48 9.33 -18.05
CA GLY A 275 3.84 9.68 -18.49
C GLY A 275 4.04 9.65 -20.01
N LYS A 276 2.97 9.44 -20.79
CA LYS A 276 2.94 9.64 -22.25
C LYS A 276 2.49 11.05 -22.62
#